data_AF-A0A8K9WZS0-F1
#
_entry.id   AF-A0A8K9WZS0-F1
#
_cell.length_a   1.000
_cell.length_b   1.000
_cell.length_c   1.000
_cell.angle_alpha   90.00
_cell.angle_beta   90.00
_cell.angle_gamma   90.00
#
_symmetry.space_group_name_H-M   'P 1'
#
loop_
_entity.id
_entity.type
_entity.pdbx_description
1 polymer ?
#
loop_
_entity_poly.entity_id
_entity_poly.type
_entity_poly.pdbx_seq_one_letter_code
_entity_poly.pdbx_strand_id
1 'polypeptide(L)' 'MECGAVAMNGSLYVTGGYSYSKGTYLQSVERYDPEQDTWEIVGNLPGAARSHGCVCVYSV' A
#
# COMPACT_ATOMS: atom_id res chain seq x y z
N MET A 1 -1.90 -3.75 12.87
CA MET A 1 -1.84 -3.51 11.41
C MET A 1 -0.72 -4.35 10.85
N GLU A 2 -1.01 -5.16 9.82
CA GLU A 2 0.02 -5.89 9.09
C GLU A 2 0.54 -5.08 7.90
N CYS A 3 -0.32 -4.37 7.17
CA CYS A 3 0.06 -3.43 6.13
C CYS A 3 0.17 -1.99 6.66
N GLY A 4 0.78 -1.10 5.88
CA GLY A 4 0.76 0.35 6.07
C GLY A 4 -0.08 1.04 5.01
N ALA A 5 -0.70 2.17 5.32
CA ALA A 5 -1.57 2.90 4.39
C ALA A 5 -1.39 4.41 4.47
N VAL A 6 -1.58 5.11 3.36
CA VAL A 6 -1.51 6.58 3.29
C VAL A 6 -2.36 7.14 2.16
N ALA A 7 -3.00 8.29 2.38
CA ALA A 7 -3.67 9.05 1.33
C ALA A 7 -2.69 10.02 0.68
N MET A 8 -2.56 9.96 -0.65
CA MET A 8 -1.68 10.82 -1.44
C MET A 8 -2.31 11.13 -2.80
N ASN A 9 -2.30 12.42 -3.18
CA ASN A 9 -2.77 12.89 -4.49
C ASN A 9 -4.18 12.39 -4.87
N GLY A 10 -5.11 12.37 -3.92
CA GLY A 10 -6.49 11.92 -4.15
C GLY A 10 -6.69 10.39 -4.17
N SER A 11 -5.63 9.60 -4.02
CA SER A 11 -5.70 8.13 -3.99
C SER A 11 -5.26 7.58 -2.62
N LEU A 12 -5.70 6.36 -2.31
CA LEU A 12 -5.21 5.61 -1.14
C LEU A 12 -4.12 4.65 -1.59
N TYR A 13 -3.01 4.60 -0.87
CA TYR A 13 -1.92 3.66 -1.10
C TYR A 13 -1.84 2.70 0.07
N VAL A 14 -1.76 1.40 -0.22
CA VAL A 14 -1.54 0.32 0.75
C VAL A 14 -0.22 -0.36 0.43
N THR A 15 0.58 -0.65 1.45
CA THR A 15 1.91 -1.23 1.29
C THR A 15 2.13 -2.43 2.21
N GLY A 16 2.71 -3.50 1.66
CA GLY A 16 3.07 -4.69 2.41
C GLY A 16 1.86 -5.44 2.99
N GLY A 17 2.05 -6.10 4.14
CA GLY A 17 1.01 -6.91 4.80
C GLY A 17 1.13 -8.40 4.49
N TYR A 18 0.10 -9.17 4.84
CA TYR A 18 0.05 -10.62 4.63
C TYR A 18 -1.13 -10.99 3.74
N SER A 19 -0.87 -11.82 2.73
CA SER A 19 -1.91 -12.39 1.90
C SER A 19 -2.22 -13.81 2.38
N TYR A 20 -3.40 -14.00 2.96
CA TYR A 20 -3.87 -15.34 3.37
C TYR A 20 -4.06 -16.27 2.18
N SER A 21 -4.51 -15.75 1.03
CA SER A 21 -4.68 -16.55 -0.19
C SER A 21 -3.36 -17.02 -0.79
N LYS A 22 -2.28 -16.22 -0.67
CA LYS A 22 -0.94 -16.59 -1.13
C LYS A 22 -0.07 -17.23 -0.03
N GLY A 23 -0.51 -17.18 1.23
CA GLY A 23 0.24 -17.67 2.37
C GLY A 23 1.59 -16.97 2.59
N THR A 24 1.70 -15.69 2.21
CA THR A 24 3.00 -14.99 2.23
C THR A 24 2.87 -13.50 2.54
N TYR A 25 3.96 -12.92 3.03
CA TYR A 25 4.08 -11.47 3.19
C TYR A 25 4.25 -10.78 1.85
N LEU A 26 3.59 -9.65 1.70
CA LEU A 26 3.56 -8.87 0.48
C LEU A 26 4.65 -7.81 0.50
N GLN A 27 5.14 -7.52 -0.70
CA GLN A 27 5.94 -6.35 -1.01
C GLN A 27 5.16 -5.37 -1.88
N SER A 28 3.92 -5.67 -2.27
CA SER A 28 3.14 -4.83 -3.17
C SER A 28 2.88 -3.44 -2.57
N VAL A 29 2.91 -2.45 -3.44
CA VAL A 29 2.32 -1.12 -3.24
C VAL A 29 1.11 -1.06 -4.15
N GLU A 30 -0.07 -0.97 -3.55
CA GLU A 30 -1.36 -0.97 -4.23
C GLU A 30 -2.01 0.39 -4.08
N ARG A 31 -2.49 0.95 -5.18
CA ARG A 31 -3.21 2.22 -5.23
C ARG A 31 -4.69 1.95 -5.45
N TYR A 32 -5.52 2.57 -4.64
CA TYR A 32 -6.95 2.68 -4.85
C TYR A 32 -7.30 4.05 -5.40
N ASP A 33 -7.93 4.05 -6.56
CA ASP A 33 -8.53 5.23 -7.18
C ASP A 33 -10.03 5.29 -6.81
N PRO A 34 -10.47 6.25 -5.98
CA PRO A 34 -11.86 6.36 -5.57
C PRO A 34 -12.80 6.89 -6.68
N GLU A 35 -12.27 7.53 -7.74
CA GLU A 35 -13.10 7.98 -8.87
C GLU A 35 -13.50 6.81 -9.77
N GLN A 36 -12.59 5.84 -9.92
CA GLN A 36 -12.80 4.66 -10.75
C GLN A 36 -13.26 3.43 -9.97
N ASP A 37 -13.17 3.46 -8.64
CA ASP A 37 -13.39 2.33 -7.74
C ASP A 37 -12.52 1.11 -8.12
N THR A 38 -11.24 1.37 -8.39
CA THR A 38 -10.29 0.32 -8.82
C THR A 38 -9.05 0.27 -7.96
N TRP A 39 -8.48 -0.94 -7.89
CA TRP A 39 -7.18 -1.20 -7.30
C TRP A 39 -6.18 -1.57 -8.39
N GLU A 40 -4.95 -1.08 -8.25
CA GLU A 40 -3.84 -1.47 -9.10
C GLU A 40 -2.52 -1.57 -8.32
N ILE A 41 -1.62 -2.42 -8.78
CA ILE A 41 -0.27 -2.52 -8.24
C ILE A 41 0.59 -1.46 -8.93
N VAL A 42 1.04 -0.48 -8.15
CA VAL A 42 1.84 0.66 -8.64
C VAL A 42 3.33 0.55 -8.33
N GLY A 43 3.73 -0.48 -7.59
CA GLY A 43 5.13 -0.74 -7.28
C GLY A 43 5.34 -1.84 -6.25
N ASN A 44 6.59 -1.98 -5.81
CA ASN A 44 6.97 -2.88 -4.73
C ASN A 44 7.92 -2.19 -3.74
N LEU A 45 7.81 -2.58 -2.47
CA LEU A 45 8.80 -2.30 -1.44
C LEU A 45 10.09 -3.09 -1.70
N PRO A 46 11.25 -2.67 -1.16
CA PRO A 46 12.51 -3.40 -1.29
C PRO A 46 12.49 -4.82 -0.71
N GLY A 47 11.54 -5.09 0.18
CA GLY A 47 11.30 -6.41 0.77
C GLY A 47 9.90 -6.47 1.36
N ALA A 48 9.46 -7.69 1.69
CA ALA A 48 8.17 -7.88 2.31
C ALA A 48 8.12 -7.20 3.68
N ALA A 49 7.12 -6.34 3.90
CA ALA A 49 7.03 -5.52 5.10
C ALA A 49 5.76 -5.83 5.89
N ARG A 50 5.89 -5.80 7.23
CA ARG A 50 4.75 -5.91 8.15
C ARG A 50 4.94 -5.02 9.37
N SER A 51 3.82 -4.58 9.95
CA SER A 51 3.81 -3.77 11.18
C SER A 51 4.66 -2.50 11.07
N HIS A 52 4.72 -1.92 9.87
CA HIS A 52 5.42 -0.66 9.58
C HIS A 52 4.46 0.54 9.56
N GLY A 53 5.03 1.75 9.65
CA GLY A 53 4.31 2.99 9.46
C GLY A 53 4.45 3.52 8.03
N CYS A 54 3.43 4.26 7.57
CA CYS A 54 3.46 5.00 6.31
C CYS A 54 3.06 6.44 6.57
N VAL A 55 3.78 7.37 5.97
CA VAL A 55 3.47 8.80 5.99
C VAL A 55 3.68 9.37 4.59
N CYS A 56 2.88 10.36 4.22
CA CYS A 56 3.07 11.14 3.02
C CYS A 56 3.55 12.52 3.46
N VAL A 57 4.59 13.03 2.80
CA VAL A 57 5.13 14.35 3.06
C VAL A 57 4.76 15.23 1.88
N TYR A 58 3.98 16.27 2.14
CA TYR A 58 3.67 17.30 1.15
C TYR A 58 4.65 18.46 1.32
N SER A 59 5.19 18.95 0.21
CA SER A 59 5.88 20.24 0.20
C SER A 59 4.82 21.34 0.08
N VAL A 60 4.91 22.33 0.96
CA VAL A 60 4.16 23.61 0.89
C VAL A 60 4.83 24.58 -0.06
#